data_AF-A0A6L9LBN0-F1
#
_entry.id   AF-A0A6L9LBN0-F1
#
_cell.length_a   1.000
_cell.length_b   1.000
_cell.length_c   1.000
_cell.angle_alpha   90.00
_cell.angle_beta   90.00
_cell.angle_gamma   90.00
#
_symmetry.space_group_name_H-M   'P 1'
#
loop_
_entity.id
_entity.type
_entity.pdbx_description
1 polymer ?
#
loop_
_entity_poly.entity_id
_entity_poly.type
_entity_poly.pdbx_seq_one_letter_code
_entity_poly.pdbx_strand_id
1 'polypeptide(L)' 'MDNILGTFTGFAVGFVSFLFLFKLLILDHTAPSDELAPGVVVLTAMFTGLGFAFVGYTLQNYWKSKRL' A
#
# COMPACT_ATOMS: atom_id res chain seq x y z
N MET A 1 14.03 12.29 15.20
CA MET A 1 13.11 11.28 14.63
C MET A 1 11.71 11.87 14.68
N ASP A 2 11.35 12.78 13.76
CA ASP A 2 10.35 13.79 14.13
C ASP A 2 9.19 13.95 13.14
N ASN A 3 8.64 12.84 12.64
CA ASN A 3 7.36 12.91 11.95
C ASN A 3 6.52 11.63 12.07
N ILE A 4 6.26 11.21 13.31
CA ILE A 4 5.34 10.10 13.62
C ILE A 4 4.00 10.29 12.91
N LEU A 5 3.52 11.53 12.84
CA LEU A 5 2.30 11.88 12.11
C LEU A 5 2.42 11.53 10.62
N GLY A 6 3.52 11.91 9.97
CA GLY A 6 3.81 11.55 8.58
C GLY A 6 3.84 10.04 8.34
N THR A 7 4.50 9.29 9.22
CA THR A 7 4.55 7.82 9.16
C THR A 7 3.15 7.22 9.30
N PHE A 8 2.35 7.70 10.25
CA PHE A 8 1.01 7.17 10.49
C PHE A 8 0.04 7.51 9.36
N THR A 9 0.11 8.73 8.81
CA THR A 9 -0.67 9.11 7.62
C THR A 9 -0.26 8.32 6.39
N GLY A 10 1.04 8.10 6.17
CA GLY A 10 1.53 7.28 5.07
C GLY A 10 1.08 5.82 5.19
N PHE A 11 1.14 5.27 6.41
CA PHE A 11 0.62 3.94 6.71
C PHE A 11 -0.89 3.84 6.46
N ALA A 12 -1.68 4.77 6.98
CA ALA A 12 -3.14 4.78 6.79
C ALA A 12 -3.54 4.86 5.31
N VAL A 13 -2.91 5.76 4.55
CA VAL A 13 -3.15 5.89 3.10
C VAL A 13 -2.75 4.63 2.35
N GLY A 14 -1.58 4.06 2.66
CA GLY A 14 -1.11 2.80 2.05
C GLY A 14 -2.04 1.63 2.36
N PHE A 15 -2.48 1.50 3.61
CA PHE A 15 -3.38 0.45 4.07
C PHE A 15 -4.75 0.53 3.38
N VAL A 16 -5.36 1.72 3.35
CA VAL A 16 -6.65 1.93 2.66
C VAL A 16 -6.51 1.65 1.16
N SER A 17 -5.42 2.08 0.54
CA SER A 17 -5.16 1.82 -0.89
C SER A 17 -5.00 0.33 -1.18
N PHE A 18 -4.28 -0.40 -0.32
CA PHE A 18 -4.16 -1.86 -0.41
C PHE A 18 -5.53 -2.54 -0.30
N LEU A 19 -6.31 -2.23 0.74
CA LEU A 19 -7.64 -2.84 0.93
C LEU A 19 -8.58 -2.55 -0.25
N PHE A 20 -8.54 -1.34 -0.78
CA PHE A 20 -9.34 -0.94 -1.93
C PHE A 20 -8.95 -1.72 -3.19
N LEU A 21 -7.65 -1.80 -3.50
CA LEU A 21 -7.15 -2.55 -4.65
C LEU A 21 -7.39 -4.06 -4.48
N PHE A 22 -7.22 -4.58 -3.26
CA PHE A 22 -7.48 -5.97 -2.95
C PHE A 22 -8.95 -6.33 -3.18
N LYS A 23 -9.88 -5.45 -2.77
CA LYS A 23 -11.30 -5.64 -3.03
C LYS A 23 -11.60 -5.68 -4.53
N LEU A 24 -11.14 -4.68 -5.29
CA LEU A 24 -11.48 -4.56 -6.72
C LEU A 24 -10.84 -5.64 -7.59
N LEU A 25 -9.55 -5.94 -7.35
CA LEU A 25 -8.79 -6.82 -8.23
C LEU A 25 -8.96 -8.29 -7.87
N ILE A 26 -9.19 -8.58 -6.60
CA ILE A 26 -9.25 -9.96 -6.12
C ILE A 26 -10.67 -10.28 -5.66
N LEU A 27 -11.18 -9.59 -4.64
CA LEU A 27 -12.40 -10.00 -3.95
C LEU A 27 -13.66 -9.96 -4.84
N ASP A 28 -13.80 -8.97 -5.71
CA ASP A 28 -14.94 -8.85 -6.66
C ASP A 28 -14.89 -9.90 -7.79
N HIS A 29 -13.74 -10.54 -8.02
CA HIS A 29 -13.55 -11.54 -9.08
C HIS A 29 -13.48 -12.98 -8.54
N THR A 30 -13.46 -13.16 -7.23
CA THR A 30 -13.50 -14.48 -6.58
C THR A 30 -14.91 -14.81 -6.12
N ALA A 31 -15.40 -16.01 -6.45
CA ALA A 31 -16.70 -16.46 -5.98
C ALA A 31 -16.69 -16.54 -4.43
N PRO A 32 -17.82 -16.26 -3.75
CA PRO A 32 -17.89 -16.35 -2.28
C PRO A 32 -17.58 -17.74 -1.72
N SER A 33 -17.67 -18.78 -2.56
CA SER A 33 -17.32 -20.16 -2.24
C SER A 33 -15.84 -20.47 -2.38
N ASP A 34 -15.09 -19.64 -3.10
CA ASP A 34 -13.65 -19.83 -3.31
C ASP A 34 -12.88 -19.13 -2.18
N GLU A 35 -12.34 -19.93 -1.28
CA GLU A 35 -11.38 -19.44 -0.30
C GLU A 35 -10.12 -18.97 -1.03
N LEU A 36 -9.88 -17.66 -0.99
CA LEU A 36 -8.64 -17.07 -1.47
C LEU A 36 -7.46 -17.70 -0.76
N ALA A 37 -6.56 -18.32 -1.54
CA ALA A 37 -5.34 -18.89 -1.02
C ALA A 37 -4.58 -17.82 -0.21
N PRO A 38 -4.33 -18.02 1.10
CA PRO A 38 -3.71 -17.03 1.96
C PRO A 38 -2.37 -16.51 1.43
N GLY A 39 -1.63 -17.36 0.73
CA GLY A 39 -0.36 -16.99 0.08
C GLY A 39 -0.50 -15.91 -1.00
N VAL A 40 -1.57 -15.93 -1.79
CA VAL A 40 -1.81 -14.91 -2.84
C VAL A 40 -2.10 -13.56 -2.20
N VAL A 41 -2.88 -13.54 -1.12
CA VAL A 41 -3.17 -12.31 -0.36
C VAL A 41 -1.89 -11.71 0.21
N VAL A 42 -1.03 -12.53 0.83
CA VAL A 42 0.24 -12.10 1.41
C VAL A 42 1.20 -11.57 0.34
N LEU A 43 1.36 -12.28 -0.78
CA LEU A 43 2.20 -11.83 -1.89
C LEU A 43 1.70 -10.51 -2.47
N THR A 44 0.40 -10.38 -2.69
CA THR A 44 -0.21 -9.15 -3.19
C THR A 44 0.07 -7.99 -2.22
N ALA A 45 -0.15 -8.19 -0.92
CA ALA A 45 0.14 -7.21 0.13
C ALA A 45 1.61 -6.77 0.11
N MET A 46 2.55 -7.72 0.03
CA MET A 46 3.99 -7.44 -0.03
C MET A 46 4.36 -6.58 -1.24
N PHE A 47 3.88 -6.95 -2.44
CA PHE A 47 4.18 -6.19 -3.65
C PHE A 47 3.58 -4.78 -3.64
N THR A 48 2.33 -4.63 -3.19
CA THR A 48 1.73 -3.30 -3.02
C THR A 48 2.48 -2.47 -1.99
N GLY A 49 2.87 -3.07 -0.85
CA GLY A 49 3.63 -2.38 0.19
C GLY A 49 4.98 -1.87 -0.31
N LEU A 50 5.73 -2.71 -1.03
CA LEU A 50 7.00 -2.32 -1.67
C LEU A 50 6.80 -1.19 -2.70
N GLY A 51 5.77 -1.29 -3.54
CA GLY A 51 5.44 -0.27 -4.54
C GLY A 51 5.14 1.08 -3.89
N PHE A 52 4.28 1.11 -2.87
CA PHE A 52 3.94 2.35 -2.16
C PHE A 52 5.12 2.92 -1.36
N ALA A 53 5.96 2.06 -0.77
CA ALA A 53 7.18 2.50 -0.08
C ALA A 53 8.16 3.18 -1.06
N PHE A 54 8.36 2.61 -2.25
CA PHE A 54 9.21 3.19 -3.28
C PHE A 54 8.67 4.53 -3.80
N VAL A 55 7.38 4.62 -4.07
CA VAL A 55 6.72 5.87 -4.50
C VAL A 55 6.83 6.93 -3.40
N GLY A 56 6.54 6.56 -2.15
CA GLY A 56 6.64 7.46 -1.01
C GLY A 56 8.06 8.00 -0.81
N TYR A 57 9.08 7.13 -0.92
CA TYR A 57 10.49 7.53 -0.86
C TYR A 57 10.85 8.52 -1.98
N THR A 58 10.45 8.21 -3.22
CA THR A 58 10.72 9.06 -4.38
C THR A 58 10.05 10.43 -4.23
N LEU A 59 8.78 10.46 -3.81
CA LEU A 59 8.01 11.68 -3.64
C LEU A 59 8.59 12.54 -2.50
N GLN A 60 8.99 11.91 -1.40
CA GLN A 60 9.59 12.60 -0.27
C GLN A 60 10.95 13.22 -0.63
N ASN A 61 11.80 12.50 -1.38
CA ASN A 61 13.07 13.03 -1.86
C ASN A 61 12.86 14.16 -2.88
N TYR A 62 11.90 14.02 -3.79
CA TYR A 62 11.57 15.07 -4.76
C TYR A 62 11.13 16.37 -4.08
N TRP A 63 10.26 16.30 -3.07
CA TRP A 63 9.84 17.49 -2.32
C TRP A 63 10.93 18.08 -1.43
N LYS A 64 11.82 17.27 -0.86
CA LYS A 64 13.01 17.78 -0.15
C LYS A 64 13.93 18.54 -1.10
N SER A 65 14.11 18.05 -2.32
CA SER A 65 14.93 18.71 -3.36
C SER A 65 14.32 20.03 -3.85
N LYS A 66 13.01 20.25 -3.72
CA LYS A 66 12.32 21.50 -4.10
C LYS A 66 12.20 22.53 -2.96
N ARG A 67 12.56 22.17 -1.73
CA ARG A 67 12.53 23.06 -0.56
C ARG A 67 13.90 23.69 -0.23
N LEU A 68 14.90 23.48 -1.08
CA LEU A 68 16.15 24.24 -1.17
C LEU A 68 16.09 25.12 -2.42
#